data_AF-A0A496VSY7-F1
#
_entry.id   AF-A0A496VSY7-F1
#
_cell.length_a   1.000
_cell.length_b   1.000
_cell.length_c   1.000
_cell.angle_alpha   90.00
_cell.angle_beta   90.00
_cell.angle_gamma   90.00
#
_symmetry.space_group_name_H-M   'P 1'
#
loop_
_entity.id
_entity.type
_entity.pdbx_description
1 polymer ?
#
loop_
_entity_poly.entity_id
_entity_poly.type
_entity_poly.pdbx_seq_one_letter_code
_entity_poly.pdbx_strand_id
1 'polypeptide(L)'
;MLRLNLKPTHKVIKTFYQEIAALSELKINTEGAVAPAFATLLRHCASQCDLQFVEQYPLNREGKRPIRTDGTLLDQFELRHGVWEAKDIKDNLAKAIQQ
;
A
#
# COMPACT_ATOMS: atom_id res chain seq x y z
N MET A 1 -2.23 20.67 9.14
CA MET A 1 -2.51 19.26 8.79
C MET A 1 -2.36 19.14 7.28
N LEU A 2 -1.43 18.31 6.80
CA LEU A 2 -1.25 18.07 5.37
C LEU A 2 -2.54 17.42 4.84
N ARG A 3 -3.13 18.01 3.79
CA ARG A 3 -4.37 17.52 3.20
C ARG A 3 -4.03 16.96 1.83
N LEU A 4 -4.28 15.66 1.65
CA LEU A 4 -4.12 15.01 0.35
C LEU A 4 -4.97 15.72 -0.70
N ASN A 5 -4.35 16.09 -1.82
CA ASN A 5 -5.03 16.58 -3.01
C ASN A 5 -5.50 15.37 -3.84
N LEU A 6 -6.50 14.68 -3.32
CA LEU A 6 -7.03 13.44 -3.89
C LEU A 6 -8.53 13.57 -4.12
N LYS A 7 -8.95 13.83 -5.36
CA LYS A 7 -10.35 13.90 -5.76
C LYS A 7 -10.71 12.69 -6.63
N PRO A 8 -11.97 12.20 -6.60
CA PRO A 8 -12.43 11.12 -7.48
C PRO A 8 -12.21 11.39 -8.97
N THR A 9 -12.13 12.67 -9.35
CA THR A 9 -11.91 13.10 -10.74
C THR A 9 -10.45 13.02 -11.18
N HIS A 10 -9.49 12.86 -10.25
CA HIS A 10 -8.07 12.82 -10.57
C HIS A 10 -7.70 11.56 -11.34
N LYS A 11 -6.73 11.71 -12.25
CA LYS A 11 -6.24 10.61 -13.11
C LYS A 11 -5.82 9.40 -12.28
N VAL A 12 -5.07 9.61 -11.19
CA VAL A 12 -4.58 8.52 -10.33
C VAL A 12 -5.71 7.65 -9.75
N ILE A 13 -6.82 8.27 -9.33
CA ILE A 13 -7.98 7.54 -8.79
C ILE A 13 -8.70 6.79 -9.90
N LYS A 14 -8.90 7.42 -11.07
CA LYS A 14 -9.52 6.76 -12.22
C LYS A 14 -8.68 5.57 -12.70
N THR A 15 -7.37 5.73 -12.80
CA THR A 15 -6.44 4.66 -13.19
C THR A 15 -6.51 3.50 -12.20
N PHE A 16 -6.49 3.77 -10.90
CA PHE A 16 -6.65 2.74 -9.87
C PHE A 16 -7.91 1.89 -10.06
N TYR A 17 -9.07 2.53 -10.22
CA TYR A 17 -10.33 1.79 -10.42
C TYR A 17 -10.39 1.09 -11.77
N GLN A 18 -9.80 1.66 -12.82
CA GLN A 18 -9.71 1.02 -14.14
C GLN A 18 -8.87 -0.26 -14.10
N GLU A 19 -7.73 -0.23 -13.42
CA GLU A 19 -6.86 -1.39 -13.26
C GLU A 19 -7.56 -2.52 -12.48
N ILE A 20 -8.21 -2.19 -11.36
CA ILE A 20 -8.97 -3.19 -10.59
C ILE A 20 -10.14 -3.75 -11.40
N ALA A 21 -10.85 -2.91 -12.16
CA ALA A 21 -11.94 -3.36 -13.02
C ALA A 21 -11.44 -4.33 -14.10
N ALA A 22 -10.35 -3.99 -14.79
CA ALA A 22 -9.76 -4.84 -15.82
C ALA A 22 -9.30 -6.21 -15.26
N LEU A 23 -8.69 -6.22 -14.07
CA LEU A 23 -8.32 -7.45 -13.37
C LEU A 23 -9.57 -8.28 -13.02
N SER A 24 -10.63 -7.63 -12.54
CA SER A 24 -11.89 -8.30 -12.20
C SER A 24 -12.59 -8.91 -13.42
N GLU A 25 -12.53 -8.26 -14.59
CA GLU A 25 -13.08 -8.82 -15.84
C GLU A 25 -12.39 -10.12 -16.23
N LEU A 26 -11.09 -10.23 -15.94
CA LEU A 26 -10.30 -11.44 -16.12
C LEU A 26 -10.48 -12.47 -14.98
N LYS A 27 -11.36 -12.19 -14.00
CA LYS A 27 -11.55 -12.97 -12.76
C LYS A 27 -10.26 -13.11 -11.93
N ILE A 28 -9.36 -12.12 -12.05
CA ILE A 28 -8.13 -12.02 -11.27
C ILE A 28 -8.39 -11.03 -10.14
N ASN A 29 -8.52 -11.53 -8.92
CA ASN A 29 -8.87 -10.73 -7.75
C ASN A 29 -8.10 -11.12 -6.48
N THR A 30 -7.00 -11.85 -6.64
CA THR A 30 -6.12 -12.20 -5.51
C THR A 30 -5.42 -10.97 -4.98
N GLU A 31 -5.08 -10.99 -3.70
CA GLU A 31 -4.32 -9.93 -3.01
C GLU A 31 -3.12 -9.45 -3.83
N GLY A 32 -2.24 -10.37 -4.24
CA GLY A 32 -1.04 -10.03 -5.01
C GLY A 32 -1.31 -9.46 -6.41
N ALA A 33 -2.49 -9.71 -6.99
CA ALA A 33 -2.84 -9.15 -8.30
C ALA A 33 -3.37 -7.72 -8.20
N VAL A 34 -4.12 -7.40 -7.14
CA VAL A 34 -4.71 -6.06 -6.94
C VAL A 34 -3.77 -5.11 -6.19
N ALA A 35 -2.85 -5.65 -5.38
CA ALA A 35 -1.89 -4.88 -4.59
C ALA A 35 -1.09 -3.84 -5.41
N PRO A 36 -0.55 -4.14 -6.61
CA PRO A 36 0.23 -3.16 -7.38
C PRO A 36 -0.55 -1.90 -7.78
N ALA A 37 -1.85 -2.03 -8.07
CA ALA A 37 -2.71 -0.89 -8.41
C ALA A 37 -2.86 0.04 -7.20
N PHE A 38 -3.05 -0.52 -6.01
CA PHE A 38 -3.16 0.27 -4.78
C PHE A 38 -1.80 0.84 -4.34
N ALA A 39 -0.71 0.10 -4.48
CA ALA A 39 0.65 0.56 -4.24
C ALA A 39 0.98 1.82 -5.07
N THR A 40 0.55 1.85 -6.33
CA THR A 40 0.68 3.03 -7.20
C THR A 40 -0.07 4.25 -6.65
N LEU A 41 -1.30 4.04 -6.16
CA LEU A 41 -2.08 5.09 -5.51
C LEU A 41 -1.41 5.58 -4.20
N LEU A 42 -0.94 4.67 -3.36
CA LEU A 42 -0.24 5.00 -2.11
C LEU A 42 1.03 5.81 -2.38
N ARG A 43 1.81 5.44 -3.39
CA ARG A 43 3.02 6.18 -3.81
C ARG A 43 2.70 7.60 -4.24
N HIS A 44 1.60 7.80 -4.97
CA HIS A 44 1.14 9.14 -5.35
C HIS A 44 0.68 9.98 -4.15
N CYS A 45 0.07 9.35 -3.13
CA CYS A 45 -0.29 10.04 -1.90
C CYS A 45 0.95 10.38 -1.06
N ALA A 46 1.92 9.47 -0.96
CA ALA A 46 3.16 9.66 -0.21
C ALA A 46 3.95 10.88 -0.73
N SER A 47 4.06 11.02 -2.05
CA SER A 47 4.80 12.14 -2.66
C SER A 47 4.19 13.52 -2.39
N GLN A 48 2.91 13.60 -2.02
CA GLN A 48 2.27 14.85 -1.61
C GLN A 48 2.59 15.24 -0.16
N CYS A 49 3.19 14.33 0.60
CA CYS A 49 3.50 14.48 2.03
C CYS A 49 5.00 14.43 2.33
N ASP A 50 5.86 14.61 1.31
CA ASP A 50 7.32 14.46 1.44
C ASP A 50 7.75 13.07 1.94
N LEU A 51 6.93 12.05 1.65
CA LEU A 51 7.19 10.65 1.98
C LEU A 51 7.48 9.84 0.71
N GLN A 52 8.29 8.79 0.88
CA GLN A 52 8.53 7.74 -0.10
C GLN A 52 7.75 6.50 0.29
N PHE A 53 7.11 5.86 -0.69
CA PHE A 53 6.45 4.58 -0.49
C PHE A 53 7.32 3.46 -1.10
N VAL A 54 7.85 2.60 -0.24
CA VAL A 54 8.76 1.51 -0.61
C VAL A 54 8.06 0.17 -0.40
N GLU A 55 7.91 -0.60 -1.48
CA GLU A 55 7.32 -1.93 -1.43
C GLU A 55 8.31 -2.98 -0.90
N GLN A 56 7.80 -4.05 -0.29
CA GLN A 56 8.61 -5.20 0.17
C GLN A 56 9.72 -4.82 1.18
N TYR A 57 9.45 -3.79 1.99
CA TYR A 57 10.41 -3.19 2.91
C TYR A 57 10.70 -4.11 4.12
N PRO A 58 11.97 -4.39 4.45
CA PRO A 58 12.32 -5.22 5.58
C PRO A 58 12.23 -4.45 6.91
N LEU A 59 11.53 -5.03 7.88
CA LEU A 59 11.51 -4.56 9.27
C LEU A 59 12.34 -5.49 10.15
N ASN A 60 13.47 -4.96 10.62
CA ASN A 60 14.32 -5.65 11.58
C ASN A 60 13.64 -5.71 12.95
N ARG A 61 13.74 -6.87 13.61
CA ARG A 61 13.18 -7.13 14.94
C ARG A 61 14.29 -7.67 15.82
N GLU A 62 14.53 -7.06 16.97
CA GLU A 62 15.57 -7.51 17.89
C GLU A 62 15.40 -8.99 18.26
N GLY A 63 16.46 -9.78 18.10
CA GLY A 63 16.46 -11.22 18.39
C GLY A 63 15.52 -12.07 17.53
N LYS A 64 14.93 -11.52 16.46
CA LYS A 64 13.97 -12.23 15.59
C LYS A 64 14.36 -12.09 14.12
N ARG A 65 13.84 -12.98 13.27
CA ARG A 65 14.00 -12.85 11.82
C ARG A 65 13.27 -11.58 11.34
N PRO A 66 13.86 -10.81 10.42
CA PRO A 66 13.19 -9.67 9.81
C PRO A 66 11.89 -10.11 9.14
N ILE A 67 10.87 -9.25 9.23
CA ILE A 67 9.63 -9.41 8.47
C ILE A 67 9.68 -8.49 7.25
N ARG A 68 8.94 -8.81 6.18
CA ARG A 68 8.75 -7.92 5.04
C ARG A 68 7.32 -7.44 5.02
N THR A 69 7.15 -6.15 4.82
CA THR A 69 5.85 -5.50 4.64
C THR A 69 5.59 -5.31 3.16
N ASP A 70 4.33 -5.35 2.72
CA ASP A 70 3.94 -5.03 1.35
C ASP A 70 4.32 -3.60 0.97
N GLY A 71 4.19 -2.65 1.91
CA GLY A 71 4.69 -1.29 1.72
C GLY A 71 5.00 -0.55 3.00
N THR A 72 6.00 0.32 2.96
CA THR A 72 6.37 1.20 4.07
C THR A 72 6.50 2.64 3.58
N LEU A 73 5.95 3.58 4.37
CA LEU A 73 6.11 5.02 4.19
C LEU A 73 7.34 5.49 4.97
N LEU A 74 8.30 6.07 4.27
CA LEU A 74 9.55 6.59 4.82
C LEU A 74 9.69 8.08 4.51
N ASP A 75 10.33 8.84 5.38
CA ASP A 75 10.82 10.17 5.03
C ASP A 75 12.25 10.12 4.46
N GLN A 76 12.82 11.30 4.18
CA GLN A 76 14.18 11.45 3.66
C GLN A 76 15.29 10.95 4.60
N PHE A 77 14.98 10.73 5.88
CA PHE A 77 15.92 10.19 6.88
C PHE A 77 15.68 8.70 7.14
N GLU A 78 14.91 8.04 6.27
CA GLU A 78 14.49 6.64 6.39
C GLU A 78 13.68 6.35 7.68
N LEU A 79 13.12 7.39 8.32
CA LEU A 79 12.23 7.19 9.45
C LEU A 79 10.89 6.70 8.94
N ARG A 80 10.37 5.65 9.59
CA ARG A 80 9.11 5.02 9.22
C ARG A 80 7.91 5.80 9.78
N HIS A 81 7.01 6.19 8.88
CA HIS A 81 5.76 6.90 9.18
C HIS A 81 4.51 6.00 9.10
N GLY A 82 4.60 4.88 8.39
CA GLY A 82 3.48 3.95 8.27
C GLY A 82 3.86 2.67 7.54
N VAL A 83 3.05 1.64 7.75
CA VAL A 83 3.16 0.34 7.08
C VAL A 83 1.81 0.04 6.43
N TRP A 84 1.87 -0.51 5.23
CA TRP A 84 0.72 -1.08 4.53
C TRP A 84 0.96 -2.58 4.34
N GLU A 85 -0.07 -3.37 4.67
CA GLU A 85 -0.17 -4.78 4.31
C GLU A 85 -1.43 -4.97 3.48
N ALA A 86 -1.28 -5.56 2.31
CA ALA A 86 -2.37 -6.02 1.51
C ALA A 86 -3.05 -7.21 2.23
N LYS A 87 -4.36 -7.33 2.00
CA LYS A 87 -5.19 -8.42 2.54
C LYS A 87 -6.28 -8.76 1.55
N ASP A 88 -6.65 -10.04 1.53
CA ASP A 88 -7.87 -10.47 0.84
C ASP A 88 -9.09 -10.18 1.73
N ILE A 89 -10.25 -9.97 1.11
CA ILE A 89 -11.54 -9.70 1.76
C ILE A 89 -11.92 -10.83 2.74
N LYS A 90 -11.42 -12.04 2.49
CA LYS A 90 -11.68 -13.22 3.33
C LYS A 90 -10.78 -13.29 4.58
N ASP A 91 -9.78 -12.41 4.70
CA ASP A 91 -8.85 -12.45 5.83
C ASP A 91 -9.48 -11.92 7.12
N ASN A 92 -9.15 -12.57 8.23
CA ASN A 92 -9.54 -12.11 9.55
C ASN A 92 -8.61 -10.96 9.99
N LEU A 93 -9.07 -9.74 9.75
CA LEU A 93 -8.32 -8.51 10.04
C LEU A 93 -7.86 -8.41 11.51
N ALA A 94 -8.66 -8.89 12.46
CA ALA A 94 -8.31 -8.84 13.88
C ALA A 94 -7.11 -9.74 14.23
N LYS A 95 -6.92 -10.85 13.51
CA LYS A 95 -5.73 -11.70 13.66
C LYS A 95 -4.49 -11.10 12.98
N ALA A 96 -4.68 -10.37 11.88
CA ALA A 96 -3.57 -9.83 11.09
C ALA A 96 -2.85 -8.64 11.77
N ILE A 97 -3.58 -7.80 12.52
CA ILE A 97 -3.01 -6.60 13.18
C ILE A 97 -2.08 -6.95 14.36
N GLN A 98 -2.13 -8.18 14.89
CA GLN A 98 -1.34 -8.60 16.06
C GLN A 98 0.08 -9.11 15.73
N GLN A 99 0.49 -9.17 14.46
CA GLN A 99 1.73 -9.82 13.99
C GLN A 99 3.02 -8.98 14.11
#